data_AF-A0A971W2Q9-F1
#
_entry.id   AF-A0A971W2Q9-F1
#
_cell.length_a   1.000
_cell.length_b   1.000
_cell.length_c   1.000
_cell.angle_alpha   90.00
_cell.angle_beta   90.00
_cell.angle_gamma   90.00
#
_symmetry.space_group_name_H-M   'P 1'
#
loop_
_entity.id
_entity.type
_entity.pdbx_description
1 polymer ?
#
loop_
_entity_poly.entity_id
_entity_poly.type
_entity_poly.pdbx_seq_one_letter_code
_entity_poly.pdbx_strand_id
1 'polypeptide(L)'
;KIPIADGGEGTVEAMVAATGGEIVKASVCGPLMEEVDSFFGILGDGQTAVIETASAAGLTLVPPAKRNPMLTTTYGMGQLILAALDRGCRRFIIGLGGSATVDGGAGLLSVLGVKFLDRDGRAVPPGGGGLGMLRKIDLSGLERRVKECEFLVACDVDNPLCGERGAAAVFGPQKGATPEMVEVLDRNLKNYGDIIKETTGRDVADAAGAGAAGGLGAGLMAFLNASLVPGVQMVLETVGFSDRVKDADLVITGEGSIDRQTLYGKAPMGVAGIARRFGIPVVAVAGTVKGDVSLLYNEGFAAVVSICPGPITVKEAMERAGSLLADTAERIMRLVILRKIT
;
A
#
# COMPACT_ATOMS: atom_id res chain seq x y z
N LYS A 1 5.13 -13.76 -17.86
CA LYS A 1 4.13 -12.97 -17.07
C LYS A 1 4.89 -12.11 -16.07
N ILE A 2 4.42 -10.89 -15.83
CA ILE A 2 4.93 -10.01 -14.77
C ILE A 2 3.73 -9.71 -13.88
N PRO A 3 3.61 -10.35 -12.70
CA PRO A 3 2.61 -9.94 -11.72
C PRO A 3 2.88 -8.49 -11.32
N ILE A 4 1.84 -7.66 -11.32
CA ILE A 4 1.91 -6.24 -10.95
C ILE A 4 0.83 -5.99 -9.89
N ALA A 5 1.14 -5.13 -8.94
CA ALA A 5 0.24 -4.62 -7.93
C ALA A 5 0.36 -3.09 -7.86
N ASP A 6 -0.55 -2.44 -7.14
CA ASP A 6 -0.55 -0.99 -6.93
C ASP A 6 -0.04 -0.59 -5.53
N GLY A 7 0.60 -1.50 -4.78
CA GLY A 7 1.07 -1.23 -3.42
C GLY A 7 0.04 -1.53 -2.32
N GLY A 8 -1.14 -2.03 -2.71
CA GLY A 8 -2.13 -2.63 -1.83
C GLY A 8 -1.88 -4.11 -1.52
N GLU A 9 -2.95 -4.82 -1.16
CA GLU A 9 -2.94 -6.26 -0.86
C GLU A 9 -2.44 -7.09 -2.05
N GLY A 10 -1.53 -8.02 -1.81
CA GLY A 10 -0.98 -8.92 -2.85
C GLY A 10 0.25 -8.38 -3.58
N THR A 11 0.77 -7.23 -3.17
CA THR A 11 2.02 -6.64 -3.65
C THR A 11 3.23 -7.51 -3.29
N VAL A 12 3.28 -8.06 -2.08
CA VAL A 12 4.36 -8.94 -1.61
C VAL A 12 4.49 -10.15 -2.53
N GLU A 13 3.40 -10.88 -2.75
CA GLU A 13 3.37 -12.06 -3.61
C GLU A 13 3.73 -11.71 -5.05
N ALA A 14 3.19 -10.60 -5.57
CA ALA A 14 3.48 -10.15 -6.93
C ALA A 14 4.97 -9.86 -7.14
N MET A 15 5.59 -9.12 -6.22
CA MET A 15 6.99 -8.70 -6.32
C MET A 15 7.95 -9.87 -6.06
N VAL A 16 7.65 -10.74 -5.09
CA VAL A 16 8.43 -11.97 -4.85
C VAL A 16 8.40 -12.86 -6.09
N ALA A 17 7.21 -13.12 -6.66
CA ALA A 17 7.06 -13.93 -7.86
C ALA A 17 7.74 -13.31 -9.08
N ALA A 18 7.73 -11.98 -9.20
CA ALA A 18 8.36 -11.27 -10.31
C ALA A 18 9.89 -11.27 -10.26
N THR A 19 10.46 -11.31 -9.05
CA THR A 19 11.92 -11.20 -8.82
C THR A 19 12.59 -12.55 -8.51
N GLY A 20 11.82 -13.62 -8.29
CA GLY A 20 12.37 -14.91 -7.86
C GLY A 20 12.83 -14.92 -6.41
N GLY A 21 12.19 -14.12 -5.56
CA GLY A 21 12.48 -14.02 -4.13
C GLY A 21 11.82 -15.11 -3.29
N GLU A 22 11.69 -14.86 -1.99
CA GLU A 22 11.03 -15.75 -1.03
C GLU A 22 9.98 -15.04 -0.16
N ILE A 23 8.94 -15.78 0.24
CA ILE A 23 7.98 -15.34 1.26
C ILE A 23 8.40 -15.93 2.60
N VAL A 24 8.63 -15.06 3.57
CA VAL A 24 8.98 -15.42 4.94
C VAL A 24 7.73 -15.31 5.80
N LYS A 25 7.27 -16.44 6.33
CA LYS A 25 6.18 -16.48 7.31
C LYS A 25 6.68 -16.03 8.69
N ALA A 26 5.83 -15.33 9.42
CA ALA A 26 6.10 -14.83 10.76
C ALA A 26 4.83 -14.85 11.61
N SER A 27 5.01 -14.99 12.92
CA SER A 27 3.94 -14.74 13.90
C SER A 27 4.19 -13.37 14.52
N VAL A 28 3.19 -12.50 14.49
CA VAL A 28 3.29 -11.11 14.98
C VAL A 28 2.04 -10.72 15.78
N CYS A 29 2.12 -9.63 16.54
CA CYS A 29 0.96 -9.03 17.17
C CYS A 29 0.12 -8.29 16.13
N GLY A 30 -1.11 -8.75 15.94
CA GLY A 30 -2.09 -8.11 15.08
C GLY A 30 -2.60 -6.77 15.63
N PRO A 31 -3.58 -6.14 14.96
CA PRO A 31 -4.08 -4.82 15.32
C PRO A 31 -4.61 -4.72 16.76
N LEU A 32 -5.12 -5.82 17.33
CA LEU A 32 -5.67 -5.88 18.69
C LEU A 32 -4.68 -6.45 19.72
N MET A 33 -3.39 -6.54 19.38
CA MET A 33 -2.34 -7.18 20.20
C MET A 33 -2.53 -8.69 20.44
N GLU A 34 -3.50 -9.31 19.76
CA GLU A 34 -3.62 -10.77 19.65
C GLU A 34 -2.59 -11.28 18.62
N GLU A 35 -2.07 -12.50 18.81
CA GLU A 35 -1.13 -13.10 17.86
C GLU A 35 -1.83 -13.45 16.53
N VAL A 36 -1.19 -13.15 15.40
CA VAL A 36 -1.68 -13.46 14.05
C VAL A 36 -0.57 -14.03 13.17
N ASP A 37 -0.97 -14.96 12.31
CA ASP A 37 -0.12 -15.40 11.20
C ASP A 37 0.07 -14.25 10.21
N SER A 38 1.31 -13.97 9.88
CA SER A 38 1.72 -12.89 8.98
C SER A 38 2.89 -13.32 8.11
N PHE A 39 3.33 -12.42 7.25
CA PHE A 39 4.43 -12.65 6.33
C PHE A 39 5.00 -11.35 5.78
N PHE A 40 6.20 -11.47 5.23
CA PHE A 40 6.84 -10.47 4.39
C PHE A 40 7.61 -11.15 3.25
N GLY A 41 7.93 -10.41 2.20
CA GLY A 41 8.72 -10.91 1.08
C GLY A 41 10.18 -10.45 1.19
N ILE A 42 11.11 -11.27 0.71
CA ILE A 42 12.47 -10.86 0.37
C ILE A 42 12.61 -11.04 -1.13
N LEU A 43 13.02 -10.00 -1.84
CA LEU A 43 13.15 -10.04 -3.30
C LEU A 43 14.38 -10.83 -3.75
N GLY A 44 14.45 -11.14 -5.04
CA GLY A 44 15.55 -11.93 -5.62
C GLY A 44 16.96 -11.33 -5.48
N ASP A 45 17.07 -10.07 -5.06
CA ASP A 45 18.35 -9.44 -4.72
C ASP A 45 18.87 -9.83 -3.31
N GLY A 46 18.03 -10.46 -2.48
CA GLY A 46 18.34 -10.87 -1.11
C GLY A 46 18.50 -9.72 -0.11
N GLN A 47 18.23 -8.48 -0.51
CA GLN A 47 18.46 -7.27 0.30
C GLN A 47 17.21 -6.39 0.48
N THR A 48 16.23 -6.55 -0.41
CA THR A 48 14.99 -5.79 -0.39
C THR A 48 13.86 -6.59 0.26
N ALA A 49 13.33 -6.07 1.37
CA ALA A 49 12.14 -6.59 2.02
C ALA A 49 10.88 -5.87 1.52
N VAL A 50 9.79 -6.61 1.31
CA VAL A 50 8.47 -6.08 1.00
C VAL A 50 7.51 -6.43 2.12
N ILE A 51 6.87 -5.43 2.71
CA ILE A 51 5.95 -5.57 3.84
C ILE A 51 4.64 -4.87 3.50
N GLU A 52 3.51 -5.50 3.82
CA GLU A 52 2.18 -4.89 3.68
C GLU A 52 1.57 -4.60 5.04
N THR A 53 0.92 -3.44 5.15
CA THR A 53 0.13 -3.11 6.34
C THR A 53 -0.99 -4.13 6.55
N ALA A 54 -1.59 -4.63 5.46
CA ALA A 54 -2.66 -5.61 5.52
C ALA A 54 -2.27 -6.92 6.21
N SER A 55 -1.00 -7.34 6.14
CA SER A 55 -0.57 -8.64 6.68
C SER A 55 -0.37 -8.63 8.20
N ALA A 56 -0.16 -7.46 8.83
CA ALA A 56 0.10 -7.36 10.27
C ALA A 56 -0.82 -6.37 11.00
N ALA A 57 -1.30 -5.34 10.30
CA ALA A 57 -2.14 -4.27 10.84
C ALA A 57 -3.41 -4.06 9.99
N GLY A 58 -3.86 -5.11 9.29
CA GLY A 58 -4.95 -5.07 8.32
C GLY A 58 -6.36 -5.07 8.89
N LEU A 59 -7.30 -4.45 8.19
CA LEU A 59 -8.73 -4.38 8.51
C LEU A 59 -9.41 -5.75 8.47
N THR A 60 -8.89 -6.68 7.68
CA THR A 60 -9.36 -8.07 7.58
C THR A 60 -9.00 -8.91 8.81
N LEU A 61 -7.97 -8.51 9.56
CA LEU A 61 -7.56 -9.14 10.83
C LEU A 61 -8.45 -8.73 12.01
N VAL A 62 -9.33 -7.73 11.83
CA VAL A 62 -10.22 -7.22 12.88
C VAL A 62 -11.68 -7.54 12.55
N PRO A 63 -12.34 -8.42 13.33
CA PRO A 63 -13.76 -8.70 13.17
C PRO A 63 -14.56 -7.39 13.21
N PRO A 64 -15.61 -7.22 12.38
CA PRO A 64 -16.37 -5.95 12.31
C PRO A 64 -16.83 -5.42 13.66
N ALA A 65 -17.28 -6.31 14.57
CA ALA A 65 -17.74 -5.93 15.91
C ALA A 65 -16.62 -5.46 16.86
N LYS A 66 -15.34 -5.78 16.57
CA LYS A 66 -14.17 -5.38 17.36
C LYS A 66 -13.41 -4.18 16.75
N ARG A 67 -13.89 -3.62 15.63
CA ARG A 67 -13.23 -2.51 14.94
C ARG A 67 -13.29 -1.24 15.79
N ASN A 68 -12.13 -0.84 16.32
CA ASN A 68 -11.99 0.36 17.13
C ASN A 68 -10.62 1.01 16.91
N PRO A 69 -10.52 2.07 16.09
CA PRO A 69 -9.25 2.72 15.75
C PRO A 69 -8.60 3.47 16.93
N MET A 70 -9.31 3.64 18.05
CA MET A 70 -8.72 4.13 19.29
C MET A 70 -7.72 3.14 19.89
N LEU A 71 -7.90 1.84 19.61
CA LEU A 71 -7.15 0.75 20.24
C LEU A 71 -6.21 0.04 19.27
N THR A 72 -6.53 0.03 17.97
CA THR A 72 -5.77 -0.75 17.00
C THR A 72 -4.38 -0.17 16.76
N THR A 73 -3.38 -1.05 16.67
CA THR A 73 -1.95 -0.69 16.63
C THR A 73 -1.22 -1.28 15.43
N THR A 74 -0.18 -0.59 14.97
CA THR A 74 0.75 -1.04 13.92
C THR A 74 1.91 -1.90 14.44
N TYR A 75 1.86 -2.33 15.70
CA TYR A 75 2.94 -3.05 16.40
C TYR A 75 3.55 -4.20 15.58
N GLY A 76 2.71 -5.08 15.02
CA GLY A 76 3.16 -6.23 14.24
C GLY A 76 4.03 -5.86 13.02
N MET A 77 3.81 -4.69 12.41
CA MET A 77 4.67 -4.24 11.32
C MET A 77 6.11 -3.97 11.77
N GLY A 78 6.28 -3.43 12.99
CA GLY A 78 7.62 -3.24 13.55
C GLY A 78 8.34 -4.57 13.77
N GLN A 79 7.59 -5.62 14.15
CA GLN A 79 8.14 -6.98 14.28
C GLN A 79 8.57 -7.54 12.92
N LEU A 80 7.80 -7.29 11.85
CA LEU A 80 8.20 -7.68 10.49
C LEU A 80 9.46 -6.93 10.03
N ILE A 81 9.57 -5.63 10.30
CA ILE A 81 10.78 -4.85 9.97
C ILE A 81 12.00 -5.42 10.70
N LEU A 82 11.91 -5.70 12.01
CA LEU A 82 13.01 -6.31 12.76
C LEU A 82 13.39 -7.69 12.17
N ALA A 83 12.40 -8.53 11.87
CA ALA A 83 12.63 -9.86 11.30
C ALA A 83 13.32 -9.81 9.93
N ALA A 84 13.04 -8.78 9.12
CA ALA A 84 13.71 -8.52 7.85
C ALA A 84 15.14 -7.96 8.05
N LEU A 85 15.33 -7.05 9.01
CA LEU A 85 16.66 -6.54 9.38
C LEU A 85 17.60 -7.65 9.85
N ASP A 86 17.08 -8.61 10.62
CA ASP A 86 17.81 -9.80 11.10
C ASP A 86 18.23 -10.73 9.97
N ARG A 87 17.55 -10.67 8.82
CA ARG A 87 17.91 -11.36 7.58
C ARG A 87 18.84 -10.54 6.68
N GLY A 88 19.33 -9.41 7.16
CA GLY A 88 20.28 -8.58 6.41
C GLY A 88 19.64 -7.62 5.41
N CYS A 89 18.30 -7.53 5.35
CA CYS A 89 17.64 -6.57 4.48
C CYS A 89 18.02 -5.13 4.87
N ARG A 90 18.24 -4.28 3.86
CA ARG A 90 18.56 -2.85 4.02
C ARG A 90 17.69 -1.95 3.15
N ARG A 91 16.90 -2.52 2.24
CA ARG A 91 15.90 -1.78 1.48
C ARG A 91 14.53 -2.31 1.85
N PHE A 92 13.59 -1.40 2.08
CA PHE A 92 12.25 -1.72 2.53
C PHE A 92 11.24 -1.08 1.60
N ILE A 93 10.31 -1.90 1.13
CA ILE A 93 9.13 -1.50 0.39
C ILE A 93 7.92 -1.76 1.27
N ILE A 94 7.16 -0.72 1.57
CA ILE A 94 6.01 -0.80 2.48
C ILE A 94 4.73 -0.43 1.74
N GLY A 95 3.81 -1.38 1.67
CA GLY A 95 2.44 -1.17 1.19
C GLY A 95 1.53 -0.66 2.30
N LEU A 96 0.89 0.50 2.11
CA LEU A 96 0.00 1.11 3.12
C LEU A 96 -1.49 0.70 2.99
N GLY A 97 -1.83 -0.12 2.00
CA GLY A 97 -3.20 -0.55 1.77
C GLY A 97 -3.83 -1.34 2.93
N GLY A 98 -5.15 -1.21 3.11
CA GLY A 98 -5.93 -2.12 3.96
C GLY A 98 -5.78 -1.97 5.48
N SER A 99 -5.21 -0.89 5.99
CA SER A 99 -4.99 -0.70 7.45
C SER A 99 -6.27 -0.70 8.33
N ALA A 100 -6.15 -1.20 9.56
CA ALA A 100 -7.16 -1.12 10.63
C ALA A 100 -6.92 0.03 11.63
N THR A 101 -5.81 0.75 11.49
CA THR A 101 -5.20 1.58 12.56
C THR A 101 -5.34 3.07 12.30
N VAL A 102 -5.33 3.88 13.37
CA VAL A 102 -5.18 5.36 13.33
C VAL A 102 -4.21 5.78 14.43
N ASP A 103 -3.09 5.07 14.54
CA ASP A 103 -2.10 5.22 15.62
C ASP A 103 -0.86 6.03 15.21
N GLY A 104 -0.86 6.67 14.03
CA GLY A 104 0.28 7.45 13.55
C GLY A 104 1.55 6.64 13.28
N GLY A 105 1.46 5.30 13.23
CA GLY A 105 2.62 4.41 13.19
C GLY A 105 3.35 4.25 14.52
N ALA A 106 2.80 4.77 15.62
CA ALA A 106 3.44 4.71 16.94
C ALA A 106 3.67 3.26 17.41
N GLY A 107 2.74 2.35 17.09
CA GLY A 107 2.90 0.92 17.35
C GLY A 107 4.18 0.35 16.72
N LEU A 108 4.32 0.49 15.40
CA LEU A 108 5.49 0.06 14.64
C LEU A 108 6.78 0.67 15.21
N LEU A 109 6.78 1.99 15.40
CA LEU A 109 7.97 2.73 15.85
C LEU A 109 8.39 2.35 17.27
N SER A 110 7.44 1.97 18.12
CA SER A 110 7.74 1.49 19.47
C SER A 110 8.54 0.19 19.48
N VAL A 111 8.25 -0.72 18.55
CA VAL A 111 9.03 -1.95 18.35
C VAL A 111 10.44 -1.65 17.86
N LEU A 112 10.58 -0.60 17.04
CA LEU A 112 11.89 -0.11 16.62
C LEU A 112 12.61 0.72 17.70
N GLY A 113 12.07 0.79 18.92
CA GLY A 113 12.73 1.39 20.09
C GLY A 113 12.46 2.88 20.29
N VAL A 114 11.54 3.49 19.53
CA VAL A 114 11.02 4.84 19.81
C VAL A 114 10.13 4.79 21.04
N LYS A 115 10.34 5.70 22.00
CA LYS A 115 9.49 5.78 23.19
C LYS A 115 8.52 6.95 23.06
N PHE A 116 7.23 6.64 23.14
CA PHE A 116 6.14 7.61 23.17
C PHE A 116 5.70 7.80 24.62
N LEU A 117 6.04 8.94 25.22
CA LEU A 117 5.96 9.15 26.66
C LEU A 117 4.90 10.20 27.03
N ASP A 118 4.17 9.94 28.11
CA ASP A 118 3.24 10.88 28.72
C ASP A 118 3.93 11.90 29.65
N ARG A 119 3.13 12.70 30.37
CA ARG A 119 3.61 13.73 31.30
C ARG A 119 4.43 13.17 32.47
N ASP A 120 4.20 11.91 32.86
CA ASP A 120 4.86 11.24 33.97
C ASP A 120 6.08 10.44 33.49
N GLY A 121 6.40 10.50 32.19
CA GLY A 121 7.48 9.72 31.58
C GLY A 121 7.13 8.25 31.39
N ARG A 122 5.85 7.87 31.43
CA ARG A 122 5.38 6.50 31.16
C ARG A 122 5.03 6.34 29.69
N ALA A 123 5.10 5.11 29.17
CA ALA A 123 4.68 4.82 27.82
C ALA A 123 3.18 5.11 27.65
N VAL A 124 2.80 5.78 26.56
CA VAL A 124 1.38 5.97 26.21
C VAL A 124 0.75 4.62 25.85
N PRO A 125 -0.56 4.42 26.13
CA PRO A 125 -1.27 3.24 25.66
C PRO A 125 -1.18 3.07 24.12
N PRO A 126 -1.20 1.83 23.61
CA PRO A 126 -1.21 1.59 22.16
C PRO A 126 -2.51 2.10 21.51
N GLY A 127 -2.42 2.36 20.20
CA GLY A 127 -3.55 2.84 19.39
C GLY A 127 -3.68 4.36 19.35
N GLY A 128 -4.58 4.83 18.48
CA GLY A 128 -4.80 6.26 18.27
C GLY A 128 -5.33 7.02 19.48
N GLY A 129 -5.97 6.32 20.43
CA GLY A 129 -6.47 6.92 21.66
C GLY A 129 -5.36 7.39 22.61
N GLY A 130 -4.26 6.64 22.69
CA GLY A 130 -3.13 6.95 23.58
C GLY A 130 -2.36 8.20 23.17
N LEU A 131 -2.38 8.58 21.89
CA LEU A 131 -1.66 9.73 21.35
C LEU A 131 -2.08 11.08 21.96
N GLY A 132 -3.29 11.19 22.54
CA GLY A 132 -3.70 12.39 23.28
C GLY A 132 -2.91 12.63 24.59
N MET A 133 -2.33 11.56 25.15
CA MET A 133 -1.50 11.61 26.35
C MET A 133 -0.03 11.92 26.05
N LEU A 134 0.38 11.84 24.78
CA LEU A 134 1.77 12.02 24.36
C LEU A 134 2.26 13.42 24.72
N ARG A 135 3.44 13.48 25.34
CA ARG A 135 4.15 14.73 25.70
C ARG A 135 5.60 14.75 25.25
N LYS A 136 6.23 13.58 25.04
CA LYS A 136 7.62 13.49 24.61
C LYS A 136 7.84 12.27 23.75
N ILE A 137 8.65 12.43 22.70
CA ILE A 137 9.17 11.33 21.90
C ILE A 137 10.66 11.20 22.19
N ASP A 138 11.12 10.00 22.55
CA ASP A 138 12.53 9.71 22.82
C ASP A 138 13.06 8.69 21.79
N LEU A 139 14.09 9.12 21.05
CA LEU A 139 14.73 8.38 19.96
C LEU A 139 16.03 7.69 20.38
N SER A 140 16.42 7.77 21.65
CA SER A 140 17.66 7.18 22.16
C SER A 140 17.73 5.66 21.97
N GLY A 141 16.57 4.99 21.94
CA GLY A 141 16.43 3.55 21.73
C GLY A 141 16.22 3.13 20.28
N LEU A 142 16.15 4.06 19.33
CA LEU A 142 15.85 3.74 17.94
C LEU A 142 16.87 2.74 17.38
N GLU A 143 16.36 1.63 16.84
CA GLU A 143 17.12 0.54 16.21
C GLU A 143 18.13 1.12 15.21
N ARG A 144 19.42 0.94 15.50
CA ARG A 144 20.49 1.65 14.78
C ARG A 144 20.53 1.28 13.30
N ARG A 145 20.20 0.02 12.97
CA ARG A 145 20.22 -0.49 11.59
C ARG A 145 19.26 0.26 10.67
N VAL A 146 18.18 0.84 11.19
CA VAL A 146 17.21 1.58 10.33
C VAL A 146 17.84 2.81 9.69
N LYS A 147 18.92 3.37 10.25
CA LYS A 147 19.64 4.52 9.67
C LYS A 147 20.47 4.15 8.45
N GLU A 148 20.79 2.87 8.29
CA GLU A 148 21.49 2.31 7.12
C GLU A 148 20.50 1.87 6.04
N CYS A 149 19.21 2.01 6.28
CA CYS A 149 18.17 1.47 5.43
C CYS A 149 17.53 2.54 4.54
N GLU A 150 17.09 2.11 3.35
CA GLU A 150 16.19 2.86 2.48
C GLU A 150 14.75 2.38 2.72
N PHE A 151 13.82 3.32 2.92
CA PHE A 151 12.40 3.01 3.06
C PHE A 151 11.61 3.69 1.94
N LEU A 152 11.01 2.88 1.07
CA LEU A 152 10.07 3.29 0.03
C LEU A 152 8.66 2.85 0.44
N VAL A 153 7.71 3.77 0.34
CA VAL A 153 6.35 3.57 0.82
C VAL A 153 5.39 3.80 -0.32
N ALA A 154 4.63 2.78 -0.69
CA ALA A 154 3.57 2.90 -1.68
C ALA A 154 2.41 3.71 -1.10
N CYS A 155 2.18 4.88 -1.67
CA CYS A 155 1.13 5.80 -1.25
C CYS A 155 0.43 6.43 -2.46
N ASP A 156 -0.82 6.03 -2.69
CA ASP A 156 -1.64 6.54 -3.80
C ASP A 156 -2.61 7.65 -3.37
N VAL A 157 -2.47 8.15 -2.14
CA VAL A 157 -3.31 9.22 -1.58
C VAL A 157 -2.46 10.39 -1.13
N ASP A 158 -3.00 11.60 -1.24
CA ASP A 158 -2.34 12.86 -0.87
C ASP A 158 -2.81 13.40 0.50
N ASN A 159 -3.71 12.69 1.18
CA ASN A 159 -4.31 13.11 2.44
C ASN A 159 -3.25 13.52 3.49
N PRO A 160 -3.35 14.72 4.10
CA PRO A 160 -2.49 15.13 5.20
C PRO A 160 -2.79 14.32 6.47
N LEU A 161 -2.00 14.54 7.53
CA LEU A 161 -2.18 13.82 8.79
C LEU A 161 -3.54 14.10 9.44
N CYS A 162 -3.95 15.38 9.48
CA CYS A 162 -5.12 15.86 10.22
C CYS A 162 -6.03 16.76 9.37
N GLY A 163 -7.19 17.14 9.93
CA GLY A 163 -8.16 18.04 9.34
C GLY A 163 -9.25 17.31 8.53
N GLU A 164 -10.07 18.07 7.79
CA GLU A 164 -11.21 17.52 7.05
C GLU A 164 -10.82 16.46 6.00
N ARG A 165 -9.62 16.61 5.42
CA ARG A 165 -9.02 15.62 4.52
C ARG A 165 -8.01 14.70 5.21
N GLY A 166 -7.94 14.74 6.53
CA GLY A 166 -6.96 14.02 7.35
C GLY A 166 -7.25 12.53 7.51
N ALA A 167 -6.31 11.84 8.16
CA ALA A 167 -6.37 10.38 8.33
C ALA A 167 -7.64 9.90 9.06
N ALA A 168 -7.98 10.59 10.16
CA ALA A 168 -9.14 10.24 10.99
C ALA A 168 -10.46 10.52 10.26
N ALA A 169 -10.60 11.70 9.64
CA ALA A 169 -11.82 12.11 8.95
C ALA A 169 -12.15 11.23 7.74
N VAL A 170 -11.15 10.96 6.89
CA VAL A 170 -11.38 10.25 5.62
C VAL A 170 -11.39 8.74 5.79
N PHE A 171 -10.48 8.19 6.60
CA PHE A 171 -10.29 6.73 6.69
C PHE A 171 -10.72 6.12 8.03
N GLY A 172 -10.99 6.93 9.06
CA GLY A 172 -11.48 6.45 10.36
C GLY A 172 -12.83 5.72 10.30
N PRO A 173 -13.86 6.23 9.58
CA PRO A 173 -15.19 5.61 9.58
C PRO A 173 -15.20 4.15 9.10
N GLN A 174 -14.49 3.83 8.02
CA GLN A 174 -14.37 2.45 7.52
C GLN A 174 -13.62 1.51 8.49
N LYS A 175 -12.83 2.08 9.42
CA LYS A 175 -12.11 1.38 10.49
C LYS A 175 -12.92 1.26 11.78
N GLY A 176 -14.16 1.76 11.81
CA GLY A 176 -15.06 1.70 12.96
C GLY A 176 -15.11 2.97 13.83
N ALA A 177 -14.53 4.09 13.40
CA ALA A 177 -14.64 5.34 14.14
C ALA A 177 -16.06 5.93 14.06
N THR A 178 -16.64 6.29 15.22
CA THR A 178 -17.81 7.17 15.27
C THR A 178 -17.39 8.62 15.00
N PRO A 179 -18.33 9.54 14.70
CA PRO A 179 -18.00 10.97 14.54
C PRO A 179 -17.23 11.56 15.73
N GLU A 180 -17.57 11.17 16.95
CA GLU A 180 -16.87 11.62 18.16
C GLU A 180 -15.45 11.04 18.25
N MET A 181 -15.27 9.77 17.87
CA MET A 181 -13.94 9.18 17.77
C MET A 181 -13.08 9.88 16.72
N VAL A 182 -13.66 10.27 15.58
CA VAL A 182 -12.95 11.02 14.54
C VAL A 182 -12.40 12.33 15.10
N GLU A 183 -13.21 13.12 15.82
CA GLU A 183 -12.77 14.37 16.44
C GLU A 183 -11.66 14.16 17.48
N VAL A 184 -11.72 13.08 18.25
CA VAL A 184 -10.68 12.75 19.24
C VAL A 184 -9.40 12.29 18.54
N LEU A 185 -9.49 11.40 17.56
CA LEU A 185 -8.35 10.89 16.80
C LEU A 185 -7.65 12.01 16.03
N ASP A 186 -8.38 12.91 15.40
CA ASP A 186 -7.79 14.03 14.65
C ASP A 186 -6.99 14.96 15.57
N ARG A 187 -7.55 15.30 16.75
CA ARG A 187 -6.86 16.08 17.77
C ARG A 187 -5.62 15.37 18.32
N ASN A 188 -5.72 14.06 18.53
CA ASN A 188 -4.61 13.23 19.00
C ASN A 188 -3.49 13.15 17.97
N LEU A 189 -3.82 12.97 16.68
CA LEU A 189 -2.87 13.01 15.58
C LEU A 189 -2.24 14.40 15.40
N LYS A 190 -3.00 15.47 15.66
CA LYS A 190 -2.46 16.83 15.66
C LYS A 190 -1.42 17.01 16.77
N ASN A 191 -1.72 16.59 18.00
CA ASN A 191 -0.76 16.58 19.11
C ASN A 191 0.49 15.76 18.76
N TYR A 192 0.30 14.60 18.12
CA TYR A 192 1.40 13.77 17.64
C TYR A 192 2.28 14.48 16.60
N GLY A 193 1.69 15.12 15.59
CA GLY A 193 2.40 15.91 14.59
C GLY A 193 3.17 17.09 15.18
N ASP A 194 2.57 17.81 16.13
CA ASP A 194 3.20 18.94 16.83
C ASP A 194 4.46 18.45 17.59
N ILE A 195 4.36 17.33 18.32
CA ILE A 195 5.49 16.76 19.08
C ILE A 195 6.56 16.15 18.16
N ILE A 196 6.18 15.58 17.00
CA ILE A 196 7.14 15.15 15.98
C ILE A 196 8.00 16.34 15.52
N LYS A 197 7.36 17.47 15.21
CA LYS A 197 8.03 18.68 14.75
C LYS A 197 8.99 19.22 15.81
N GLU A 198 8.58 19.26 17.07
CA GLU A 198 9.44 19.66 18.19
C GLU A 198 10.65 18.72 18.37
N THR A 199 10.43 17.41 18.24
CA THR A 199 11.47 16.40 18.51
C THR A 199 12.48 16.27 17.37
N THR A 200 12.00 16.34 16.13
CA THR A 200 12.80 16.02 14.93
C THR A 200 13.15 17.25 14.10
N GLY A 201 12.48 18.38 14.31
CA GLY A 201 12.54 19.56 13.44
C GLY A 201 11.81 19.39 12.11
N ARG A 202 11.16 18.25 11.86
CA ARG A 202 10.50 17.92 10.60
C ARG A 202 9.00 18.19 10.68
N ASP A 203 8.51 19.01 9.77
CA ASP A 203 7.07 19.25 9.63
C ASP A 203 6.48 18.25 8.63
N VAL A 204 5.88 17.18 9.16
CA VAL A 204 5.30 16.09 8.35
C VAL A 204 3.78 16.11 8.35
N ALA A 205 3.14 16.99 9.13
CA ALA A 205 1.68 16.97 9.31
C ALA A 205 0.94 17.30 8.00
N ASP A 206 1.47 18.25 7.24
CA ASP A 206 0.90 18.71 5.97
C ASP A 206 1.51 18.02 4.74
N ALA A 207 2.44 17.08 4.93
CA ALA A 207 3.06 16.37 3.82
C ALA A 207 2.02 15.50 3.09
N ALA A 208 2.10 15.46 1.75
CA ALA A 208 1.22 14.63 0.94
C ALA A 208 1.38 13.15 1.33
N GLY A 209 0.26 12.50 1.67
CA GLY A 209 0.25 11.10 2.10
C GLY A 209 0.63 10.88 3.57
N ALA A 210 0.83 11.94 4.35
CA ALA A 210 1.07 11.84 5.79
C ALA A 210 -0.05 11.09 6.53
N GLY A 211 -1.30 11.26 6.09
CA GLY A 211 -2.47 10.59 6.66
C GLY A 211 -2.67 9.14 6.19
N ALA A 212 -1.87 8.66 5.24
CA ALA A 212 -2.00 7.31 4.72
C ALA A 212 -1.84 6.27 5.84
N ALA A 213 -2.66 5.21 5.75
CA ALA A 213 -2.76 4.15 6.75
C ALA A 213 -2.93 4.65 8.21
N GLY A 214 -3.72 5.71 8.41
CA GLY A 214 -4.01 6.20 9.77
C GLY A 214 -2.87 7.01 10.39
N GLY A 215 -2.10 7.72 9.56
CA GLY A 215 -0.94 8.50 10.00
C GLY A 215 0.37 7.72 10.02
N LEU A 216 0.36 6.44 9.61
CA LEU A 216 1.59 5.65 9.47
C LEU A 216 2.57 6.28 8.46
N GLY A 217 2.05 6.88 7.38
CA GLY A 217 2.86 7.66 6.43
C GLY A 217 3.70 8.74 7.12
N ALA A 218 3.07 9.55 7.98
CA ALA A 218 3.77 10.56 8.78
C ALA A 218 4.85 9.96 9.69
N GLY A 219 4.56 8.86 10.38
CA GLY A 219 5.52 8.17 11.23
C GLY A 219 6.74 7.65 10.46
N LEU A 220 6.52 6.99 9.32
CA LEU A 220 7.60 6.49 8.45
C LEU A 220 8.45 7.64 7.90
N MET A 221 7.84 8.74 7.46
CA MET A 221 8.57 9.93 7.01
C MET A 221 9.42 10.53 8.13
N ALA A 222 8.82 10.77 9.29
CA ALA A 222 9.47 11.47 10.40
C ALA A 222 10.68 10.71 10.94
N PHE A 223 10.52 9.41 11.19
CA PHE A 223 11.47 8.63 11.99
C PHE A 223 12.35 7.69 11.18
N LEU A 224 11.87 7.22 10.02
CA LEU A 224 12.63 6.31 9.15
C LEU A 224 13.10 6.99 7.86
N ASN A 225 12.86 8.29 7.72
CA ASN A 225 13.20 9.06 6.51
C ASN A 225 12.64 8.43 5.23
N ALA A 226 11.45 7.84 5.32
CA ALA A 226 10.84 7.13 4.23
C ALA A 226 10.39 8.08 3.11
N SER A 227 10.52 7.62 1.86
CA SER A 227 10.01 8.31 0.68
C SER A 227 8.67 7.71 0.26
N LEU A 228 7.64 8.55 0.20
CA LEU A 228 6.33 8.16 -0.31
C LEU A 228 6.35 8.31 -1.83
N VAL A 229 6.00 7.23 -2.53
CA VAL A 229 6.00 7.14 -3.99
C VAL A 229 4.71 6.47 -4.46
N PRO A 230 4.24 6.78 -5.69
CA PRO A 230 3.10 6.08 -6.27
C PRO A 230 3.35 4.57 -6.32
N GLY A 231 2.40 3.77 -5.83
CA GLY A 231 2.63 2.34 -5.61
C GLY A 231 2.88 1.57 -6.90
N VAL A 232 2.11 1.88 -7.95
CA VAL A 232 2.32 1.29 -9.30
C VAL A 232 3.72 1.58 -9.83
N GLN A 233 4.21 2.80 -9.69
CA GLN A 233 5.52 3.20 -10.21
C GLN A 233 6.63 2.41 -9.50
N MET A 234 6.55 2.38 -8.17
CA MET A 234 7.48 1.64 -7.33
C MET A 234 7.53 0.15 -7.68
N VAL A 235 6.37 -0.50 -7.90
CA VAL A 235 6.31 -1.91 -8.30
C VAL A 235 6.95 -2.09 -9.68
N LEU A 236 6.58 -1.27 -10.68
CA LEU A 236 7.09 -1.37 -12.04
C LEU A 236 8.61 -1.16 -12.13
N GLU A 237 9.16 -0.22 -11.37
CA GLU A 237 10.60 0.02 -11.26
C GLU A 237 11.30 -1.17 -10.62
N THR A 238 10.76 -1.69 -9.51
CA THR A 238 11.38 -2.78 -8.75
C THR A 238 11.41 -4.09 -9.55
N VAL A 239 10.38 -4.38 -10.34
CA VAL A 239 10.33 -5.59 -11.18
C VAL A 239 11.06 -5.44 -12.53
N GLY A 240 11.73 -4.30 -12.75
CA GLY A 240 12.47 -4.02 -13.99
C GLY A 240 11.56 -3.99 -15.22
N PHE A 241 10.31 -3.49 -15.08
CA PHE A 241 9.32 -3.55 -16.17
C PHE A 241 9.80 -2.83 -17.43
N SER A 242 10.44 -1.66 -17.27
CA SER A 242 10.95 -0.86 -18.39
C SER A 242 11.94 -1.62 -19.27
N ASP A 243 12.85 -2.40 -18.67
CA ASP A 243 13.83 -3.18 -19.42
C ASP A 243 13.20 -4.37 -20.15
N ARG A 244 12.07 -4.86 -19.65
CA ARG A 244 11.37 -6.02 -20.21
C ARG A 244 10.40 -5.64 -21.32
N VAL A 245 9.83 -4.44 -21.28
CA VAL A 245 8.85 -4.00 -22.27
C VAL A 245 9.48 -3.51 -23.57
N LYS A 246 10.74 -3.07 -23.55
CA LYS A 246 11.43 -2.51 -24.72
C LYS A 246 11.48 -3.45 -25.93
N ASP A 247 11.50 -4.76 -25.69
CA ASP A 247 11.60 -5.82 -26.70
C ASP A 247 10.24 -6.50 -26.96
N ALA A 248 9.14 -5.98 -26.39
CA ALA A 248 7.82 -6.58 -26.53
C ALA A 248 7.08 -6.08 -27.78
N ASP A 249 6.37 -6.96 -28.48
CA ASP A 249 5.49 -6.57 -29.59
C ASP A 249 4.13 -6.00 -29.13
N LEU A 250 3.69 -6.43 -27.95
CA LEU A 250 2.37 -6.13 -27.38
C LEU A 250 2.43 -6.26 -25.86
N VAL A 251 1.78 -5.34 -25.16
CA VAL A 251 1.55 -5.44 -23.71
C VAL A 251 0.07 -5.73 -23.46
N ILE A 252 -0.20 -6.74 -22.64
CA ILE A 252 -1.55 -7.00 -22.10
C ILE A 252 -1.51 -6.73 -20.61
N THR A 253 -2.37 -5.85 -20.14
CA THR A 253 -2.53 -5.48 -18.72
C THR A 253 -4.00 -5.55 -18.32
N GLY A 254 -4.33 -5.36 -17.04
CA GLY A 254 -5.70 -5.44 -16.58
C GLY A 254 -5.90 -5.12 -15.11
N GLU A 255 -7.16 -4.89 -14.75
CA GLU A 255 -7.62 -4.73 -13.37
C GLU A 255 -9.10 -5.15 -13.24
N GLY A 256 -9.64 -5.20 -12.02
CA GLY A 256 -11.02 -5.66 -11.80
C GLY A 256 -12.09 -4.76 -12.42
N SER A 257 -11.87 -3.44 -12.41
CA SER A 257 -12.79 -2.43 -12.96
C SER A 257 -11.98 -1.32 -13.60
N ILE A 258 -12.13 -1.14 -14.91
CA ILE A 258 -11.56 0.03 -15.61
C ILE A 258 -12.64 1.09 -15.73
N ASP A 259 -12.33 2.30 -15.26
CA ASP A 259 -13.20 3.47 -15.37
C ASP A 259 -12.36 4.75 -15.44
N ARG A 260 -12.99 5.93 -15.31
CA ARG A 260 -12.26 7.22 -15.35
C ARG A 260 -11.26 7.36 -14.20
N GLN A 261 -11.40 6.62 -13.11
CA GLN A 261 -10.45 6.64 -12.01
C GLN A 261 -9.14 5.95 -12.36
N THR A 262 -9.17 4.99 -13.31
CA THR A 262 -7.97 4.31 -13.80
C THR A 262 -6.92 5.31 -14.29
N LEU A 263 -7.35 6.43 -14.91
CA LEU A 263 -6.48 7.54 -15.36
C LEU A 263 -5.58 8.11 -14.25
N TYR A 264 -6.02 8.06 -12.99
CA TYR A 264 -5.34 8.69 -11.86
C TYR A 264 -4.36 7.74 -11.16
N GLY A 265 -3.59 6.96 -11.92
CA GLY A 265 -2.42 6.25 -11.40
C GLY A 265 -2.66 4.79 -10.98
N LYS A 266 -3.67 4.12 -11.55
CA LYS A 266 -3.85 2.66 -11.36
C LYS A 266 -2.84 1.83 -12.15
N ALA A 267 -2.73 0.54 -11.80
CA ALA A 267 -1.77 -0.39 -12.39
C ALA A 267 -1.75 -0.38 -13.93
N PRO A 268 -2.90 -0.42 -14.65
CA PRO A 268 -2.91 -0.34 -16.10
C PRO A 268 -2.28 0.95 -16.66
N MET A 269 -2.50 2.10 -16.02
CA MET A 269 -1.96 3.37 -16.47
C MET A 269 -0.44 3.44 -16.34
N GLY A 270 0.12 2.93 -15.24
CA GLY A 270 1.58 2.87 -15.08
C GLY A 270 2.22 1.99 -16.16
N VAL A 271 1.61 0.83 -16.44
CA VAL A 271 2.05 -0.08 -17.51
C VAL A 271 1.98 0.61 -18.87
N ALA A 272 0.85 1.24 -19.19
CA ALA A 272 0.66 1.93 -20.47
C ALA A 272 1.63 3.10 -20.64
N GLY A 273 1.86 3.88 -19.58
CA GLY A 273 2.79 5.00 -19.57
C GLY A 273 4.22 4.58 -19.88
N ILE A 274 4.70 3.45 -19.34
CA ILE A 274 6.04 2.94 -19.66
C ILE A 274 6.07 2.36 -21.08
N ALA A 275 5.10 1.50 -21.45
CA ALA A 275 5.04 0.89 -22.78
C ALA A 275 5.00 1.94 -23.92
N ARG A 276 4.28 3.05 -23.71
CA ARG A 276 4.19 4.18 -24.64
C ARG A 276 5.54 4.81 -24.94
N ARG A 277 6.45 4.88 -23.96
CA ARG A 277 7.81 5.44 -24.16
C ARG A 277 8.61 4.65 -25.21
N PHE A 278 8.28 3.38 -25.40
CA PHE A 278 8.87 2.48 -26.37
C PHE A 278 7.99 2.28 -27.62
N GLY A 279 6.86 2.97 -27.72
CA GLY A 279 5.92 2.82 -28.84
C GLY A 279 5.17 1.48 -28.88
N ILE A 280 5.15 0.74 -27.76
CA ILE A 280 4.53 -0.59 -27.72
C ILE A 280 3.03 -0.47 -27.44
N PRO A 281 2.14 -1.07 -28.25
CA PRO A 281 0.70 -1.01 -28.04
C PRO A 281 0.29 -1.77 -26.79
N VAL A 282 -0.71 -1.24 -26.08
CA VAL A 282 -1.22 -1.83 -24.82
C VAL A 282 -2.68 -2.21 -24.96
N VAL A 283 -3.04 -3.43 -24.58
CA VAL A 283 -4.44 -3.87 -24.46
C VAL A 283 -4.78 -4.04 -22.99
N ALA A 284 -5.80 -3.31 -22.53
CA ALA A 284 -6.34 -3.46 -21.19
C ALA A 284 -7.47 -4.49 -21.19
N VAL A 285 -7.41 -5.44 -20.26
CA VAL A 285 -8.44 -6.45 -20.04
C VAL A 285 -9.02 -6.26 -18.63
N ALA A 286 -10.31 -5.94 -18.54
CA ALA A 286 -10.96 -5.59 -17.29
C ALA A 286 -12.06 -6.58 -16.91
N GLY A 287 -12.27 -6.79 -15.61
CA GLY A 287 -13.46 -7.48 -15.11
C GLY A 287 -14.75 -6.77 -15.57
N THR A 288 -14.74 -5.44 -15.51
CA THR A 288 -15.79 -4.58 -16.05
C THR A 288 -15.20 -3.28 -16.57
N VAL A 289 -15.85 -2.68 -17.57
CA VAL A 289 -15.51 -1.36 -18.11
C VAL A 289 -16.69 -0.44 -17.86
N LYS A 290 -16.50 0.65 -17.12
CA LYS A 290 -17.58 1.56 -16.74
C LYS A 290 -17.38 2.96 -17.33
N GLY A 291 -18.47 3.52 -17.83
CA GLY A 291 -18.49 4.87 -18.37
C GLY A 291 -17.68 5.02 -19.66
N ASP A 292 -17.34 6.26 -19.99
CA ASP A 292 -16.53 6.59 -21.15
C ASP A 292 -15.03 6.42 -20.84
N VAL A 293 -14.40 5.50 -21.57
CA VAL A 293 -12.96 5.20 -21.48
C VAL A 293 -12.16 5.73 -22.67
N SER A 294 -12.77 6.56 -23.52
CA SER A 294 -12.12 7.07 -24.74
C SER A 294 -10.82 7.83 -24.44
N LEU A 295 -10.72 8.45 -23.26
CA LEU A 295 -9.50 9.14 -22.81
C LEU A 295 -8.31 8.18 -22.61
N LEU A 296 -8.54 6.91 -22.28
CA LEU A 296 -7.46 5.93 -22.14
C LEU A 296 -6.74 5.68 -23.47
N TYR A 297 -7.42 5.82 -24.61
CA TYR A 297 -6.77 5.66 -25.91
C TYR A 297 -5.69 6.71 -26.16
N ASN A 298 -5.86 7.93 -25.62
CA ASN A 298 -4.84 8.98 -25.68
C ASN A 298 -3.61 8.69 -24.81
N GLU A 299 -3.76 7.77 -23.85
CA GLU A 299 -2.72 7.38 -22.89
C GLU A 299 -1.91 6.15 -23.34
N GLY A 300 -2.13 5.66 -24.56
CA GLY A 300 -1.35 4.57 -25.16
C GLY A 300 -2.06 3.21 -25.17
N PHE A 301 -3.30 3.13 -24.68
CA PHE A 301 -4.12 1.94 -24.87
C PHE A 301 -4.57 1.83 -26.33
N ALA A 302 -4.31 0.68 -26.95
CA ALA A 302 -4.81 0.33 -28.27
C ALA A 302 -6.23 -0.26 -28.20
N ALA A 303 -6.58 -0.92 -27.09
CA ALA A 303 -7.92 -1.44 -26.84
C ALA A 303 -8.17 -1.58 -25.33
N VAL A 304 -9.44 -1.45 -24.93
CA VAL A 304 -9.93 -1.74 -23.57
C VAL A 304 -11.08 -2.74 -23.70
N VAL A 305 -10.95 -3.91 -23.08
CA VAL A 305 -11.86 -5.04 -23.29
C VAL A 305 -12.39 -5.55 -21.94
N SER A 306 -13.71 -5.69 -21.83
CA SER A 306 -14.34 -6.35 -20.69
C SER A 306 -14.31 -7.87 -20.87
N ILE A 307 -14.07 -8.63 -19.80
CA ILE A 307 -14.16 -10.09 -19.83
C ILE A 307 -15.60 -10.62 -19.80
N CYS A 308 -16.55 -9.78 -19.37
CA CYS A 308 -17.96 -10.17 -19.30
C CYS A 308 -18.54 -10.33 -20.72
N PRO A 309 -19.09 -11.50 -21.07
CA PRO A 309 -19.61 -11.79 -22.41
C PRO A 309 -20.99 -11.18 -22.68
N GLY A 310 -21.59 -10.53 -21.67
CA GLY A 310 -22.94 -9.99 -21.66
C GLY A 310 -23.39 -9.73 -20.22
N PRO A 311 -24.70 -9.48 -20.00
CA PRO A 311 -25.24 -9.34 -18.65
C PRO A 311 -25.08 -10.63 -17.84
N ILE A 312 -24.27 -10.58 -16.79
CA ILE A 312 -24.09 -11.65 -15.80
C ILE A 312 -24.07 -11.03 -14.40
N THR A 313 -24.39 -11.81 -13.37
CA THR A 313 -24.27 -11.32 -12.00
C THR A 313 -22.81 -11.16 -11.59
N VAL A 314 -22.53 -10.29 -10.62
CA VAL A 314 -21.17 -10.14 -10.06
C VAL A 314 -20.66 -11.47 -9.48
N LYS A 315 -21.54 -12.25 -8.85
CA LYS A 315 -21.19 -13.56 -8.31
C LYS A 315 -20.73 -14.51 -9.42
N GLU A 316 -21.49 -14.64 -10.49
CA GLU A 316 -21.12 -15.48 -11.64
C GLU A 316 -19.83 -14.98 -12.31
N ALA A 317 -19.66 -13.65 -12.44
CA ALA A 317 -18.45 -13.05 -12.98
C ALA A 317 -17.20 -13.41 -12.16
N MET A 318 -17.30 -13.37 -10.82
CA MET A 318 -16.21 -13.73 -9.91
C MET A 318 -15.92 -15.24 -9.93
N GLU A 319 -16.95 -16.08 -9.89
CA GLU A 319 -16.81 -17.54 -9.94
C GLU A 319 -16.20 -18.02 -11.27
N ARG A 320 -16.52 -17.35 -12.38
CA ARG A 320 -16.03 -17.69 -13.73
C ARG A 320 -14.87 -16.82 -14.21
N ALA A 321 -14.30 -15.96 -13.36
CA ALA A 321 -13.35 -14.93 -13.78
C ALA A 321 -12.17 -15.52 -14.58
N GLY A 322 -11.64 -16.67 -14.16
CA GLY A 322 -10.53 -17.34 -14.84
C GLY A 322 -10.87 -17.81 -16.26
N SER A 323 -12.03 -18.43 -16.47
CA SER A 323 -12.45 -18.89 -17.80
C SER A 323 -12.83 -17.72 -18.71
N LEU A 324 -13.54 -16.72 -18.18
CA LEU A 324 -13.88 -15.50 -18.92
C LEU A 324 -12.63 -14.72 -19.36
N LEU A 325 -11.61 -14.65 -18.51
CA LEU A 325 -10.33 -14.04 -18.84
C LEU A 325 -9.61 -14.82 -19.95
N ALA A 326 -9.57 -16.15 -19.86
CA ALA A 326 -8.96 -17.00 -20.87
C ALA A 326 -9.64 -16.85 -22.24
N ASP A 327 -10.97 -16.90 -22.28
CA ASP A 327 -11.76 -16.72 -23.50
C ASP A 327 -11.51 -15.34 -24.13
N THR A 328 -11.43 -14.30 -23.29
CA THR A 328 -11.16 -12.93 -23.74
C THR A 328 -9.75 -12.78 -24.30
N ALA A 329 -8.75 -13.34 -23.62
CA ALA A 329 -7.38 -13.36 -24.09
C ALA A 329 -7.25 -14.10 -25.43
N GLU A 330 -7.94 -15.25 -25.60
CA GLU A 330 -7.97 -15.97 -26.87
C GLU A 330 -8.54 -15.10 -28.00
N ARG A 331 -9.67 -14.43 -27.77
CA ARG A 331 -10.29 -13.51 -28.76
C ARG A 331 -9.33 -12.38 -29.15
N ILE A 332 -8.69 -11.75 -28.18
CA ILE A 332 -7.70 -10.69 -28.43
C ILE A 332 -6.56 -11.24 -29.29
N MET A 333 -5.98 -12.38 -28.93
CA MET A 333 -4.85 -12.94 -29.68
C MET A 333 -5.24 -13.39 -31.09
N ARG A 334 -6.44 -13.93 -31.29
CA ARG A 334 -6.96 -14.22 -32.64
C ARG A 334 -7.00 -12.96 -33.51
N LEU A 335 -7.48 -11.83 -32.97
CA LEU A 335 -7.49 -10.55 -33.69
C LEU A 335 -6.08 -10.02 -33.97
N VAL A 336 -5.16 -10.13 -33.01
CA VAL A 336 -3.76 -9.71 -33.19
C VAL A 336 -3.07 -10.52 -34.30
N ILE A 337 -3.30 -11.84 -34.36
CA ILE A 337 -2.70 -12.71 -35.38
C ILE A 337 -3.27 -12.41 -36.77
N LEU A 338 -4.55 -12.05 -36.89
CA LEU A 338 -5.16 -11.62 -38.16
C LEU A 338 -4.49 -10.37 -38.74
N ARG A 339 -3.84 -9.53 -37.92
CA ARG A 339 -3.12 -8.35 -38.39
C ARG A 339 -1.87 -8.68 -39.23
N LYS A 340 -1.48 -9.95 -39.33
CA LYS A 340 -0.51 -10.46 -40.32
C LYS A 340 -1.12 -10.69 -41.71
N ILE A 341 -2.39 -10.35 -41.94
CA ILE A 341 -3.00 -10.29 -43.29
C ILE A 341 -2.60 -8.95 -43.92
N THR A 342 -1.34 -8.82 -44.33
CA THR A 342 -0.90 -7.85 -45.35
C THR A 342 0.43 -8.29 -45.94
#